data_AF-A0A419WMT7-F1
#
_entry.id   AF-A0A419WMT7-F1
#
_cell.length_a   1.000
_cell.length_b   1.000
_cell.length_c   1.000
_cell.angle_alpha   90.00
_cell.angle_beta   90.00
_cell.angle_gamma   90.00
#
_symmetry.space_group_name_H-M   'P 1'
#
loop_
_entity.id
_entity.type
_entity.pdbx_description
1 polymer ?
#
loop_
_entity_poly.entity_id
_entity_poly.type
_entity_poly.pdbx_seq_one_letter_code
_entity_poly.pdbx_strand_id
1 'polypeptide(L)'
;MKQKRELPEMHLRHLEVEEILQVVEQVTSVSREQIYNHRRKPFAVDAKHIFIYLLLKMIRPIAVHHVTKFPQPTIFVATGSVADKYCYDDVFAEKLNQCYSILKEKETELISKMFRESKTFGDLQTIIAPYTNCENLPLPVINSIELI
;
A
#
# COMPACT_ATOMS: atom_id res chain seq x y z
N MET A 1 3.03 -0.45 31.52
CA MET A 1 3.75 -0.57 30.24
C MET A 1 2.74 -0.37 29.13
N LYS A 2 2.95 0.58 28.20
CA LYS A 2 2.03 0.77 27.05
C LYS A 2 2.14 -0.46 26.13
N GLN A 3 1.01 -1.00 25.67
CA GLN A 3 0.98 -2.10 24.71
C GLN A 3 1.62 -1.64 23.40
N LYS A 4 2.61 -2.39 22.90
CA LYS A 4 3.30 -2.07 21.65
C LYS A 4 2.31 -2.22 20.49
N ARG A 5 2.05 -1.13 19.76
CA ARG A 5 1.25 -1.16 18.53
C ARG A 5 2.06 -1.86 17.44
N GLU A 6 1.42 -2.72 16.66
CA GLU A 6 2.03 -3.32 15.48
C GLU A 6 1.70 -2.49 14.25
N LEU A 7 2.67 -2.35 13.34
CA LEU A 7 2.44 -1.68 12.07
C LEU A 7 1.42 -2.49 11.26
N PRO A 8 0.40 -1.86 10.68
CA PRO A 8 -0.57 -2.58 9.87
C PRO A 8 0.08 -3.13 8.61
N GLU A 9 -0.34 -4.34 8.23
CA GLU A 9 0.02 -4.93 6.94
C GLU A 9 -0.88 -4.36 5.84
N MET A 10 -0.27 -3.94 4.73
CA MET A 10 -1.00 -3.36 3.61
C MET A 10 -0.19 -3.48 2.32
N HIS A 11 -0.89 -3.78 1.24
CA HIS A 11 -0.37 -3.76 -0.12
C HIS A 11 -1.18 -2.76 -0.94
N LEU A 12 -0.53 -1.71 -1.44
CA LEU A 12 -1.12 -0.81 -2.42
C LEU A 12 -0.45 -1.15 -3.76
N ARG A 13 -1.23 -1.49 -4.79
CA ARG A 13 -0.69 -1.96 -6.07
C ARG A 13 -1.03 -1.05 -7.23
N HIS A 14 -2.10 -0.27 -7.11
CA HIS A 14 -2.68 0.44 -8.26
C HIS A 14 -2.58 1.96 -8.19
N LEU A 15 -2.10 2.52 -7.07
CA LEU A 15 -1.99 3.96 -6.87
C LEU A 15 -0.71 4.56 -7.49
N GLU A 16 -0.81 5.79 -7.97
CA GLU A 16 0.35 6.54 -8.42
C GLU A 16 1.10 7.20 -7.25
N VAL A 17 2.40 7.42 -7.44
CA VAL A 17 3.26 8.09 -6.43
C VAL A 17 2.71 9.48 -6.08
N GLU A 18 2.19 10.19 -7.08
CA GLU A 18 1.61 11.52 -6.91
C GLU A 18 0.37 11.49 -6.00
N GLU A 19 -0.47 10.47 -6.12
CA GLU A 19 -1.65 10.33 -5.27
C GLU A 19 -1.28 10.11 -3.81
N ILE A 20 -0.23 9.33 -3.55
CA ILE A 20 0.29 9.12 -2.19
C ILE A 20 0.81 10.43 -1.63
N LEU A 21 1.58 11.17 -2.42
CA LEU A 21 2.13 12.46 -2.00
C LEU A 21 1.01 13.43 -1.63
N GLN A 22 -0.02 13.54 -2.47
CA GLN A 22 -1.18 14.40 -2.20
C GLN A 22 -1.91 14.01 -0.91
N VAL A 23 -2.10 12.72 -0.65
CA VAL A 23 -2.73 12.25 0.60
C VAL A 23 -1.86 12.59 1.80
N VAL A 24 -0.53 12.44 1.70
CA VAL A 24 0.37 12.82 2.78
C VAL A 24 0.33 14.33 3.01
N GLU A 25 0.33 15.16 1.95
CA GLU A 25 0.19 16.62 2.09
C GLU A 25 -1.12 16.99 2.80
N GLN A 26 -2.23 16.39 2.38
CA GLN A 26 -3.55 16.62 2.96
C GLN A 26 -3.60 16.28 4.45
N VAL A 27 -3.16 15.08 4.82
CA VAL A 27 -3.24 14.58 6.21
C VAL A 27 -2.25 15.27 7.13
N THR A 28 -1.03 15.51 6.66
CA THR A 28 0.03 16.07 7.50
C THR A 28 0.01 17.61 7.52
N SER A 29 -0.70 18.25 6.59
CA SER A 29 -0.66 19.69 6.31
C SER A 29 0.75 20.21 6.01
N VAL A 30 1.60 19.34 5.44
CA VAL A 30 2.98 19.65 5.05
C VAL A 30 3.03 19.67 3.53
N SER A 31 3.55 20.75 2.94
CA SER A 31 3.62 20.84 1.47
C SER A 31 4.66 19.89 0.88
N ARG A 32 4.50 19.54 -0.39
CA ARG A 32 5.46 18.71 -1.14
C ARG A 32 6.86 19.28 -1.08
N GLU A 33 7.00 20.60 -1.21
CA GLU A 33 8.30 21.25 -1.13
C GLU A 33 8.97 20.99 0.23
N GLN A 34 8.19 21.04 1.32
CA GLN A 34 8.69 20.71 2.65
C GLN A 34 9.02 19.21 2.76
N ILE A 35 8.18 18.33 2.22
CA ILE A 35 8.42 16.88 2.20
C ILE A 35 9.73 16.56 1.47
N TYR A 36 10.04 17.19 0.34
CA TYR A 36 11.27 16.91 -0.40
C TYR A 36 12.50 17.62 0.21
N ASN A 37 12.37 18.91 0.53
CA ASN A 37 13.53 19.77 0.76
C ASN A 37 13.86 20.00 2.23
N HIS A 38 12.92 19.82 3.17
CA HIS A 38 13.23 20.05 4.59
C HIS A 38 13.97 18.89 5.25
N ARG A 39 15.04 19.23 5.97
CA ARG A 39 15.90 18.28 6.70
C ARG A 39 15.87 18.45 8.22
N ARG A 40 15.25 19.51 8.74
CA ARG A 40 15.42 19.92 10.15
C ARG A 40 14.12 20.09 10.94
N LYS A 41 12.98 20.32 10.29
CA LYS A 41 11.71 20.52 11.01
C LYS A 41 11.08 19.14 11.32
N PRO A 42 10.85 18.78 12.59
CA PRO A 42 10.36 17.45 12.98
C PRO A 42 9.10 17.02 12.22
N PHE A 43 8.09 17.90 12.13
CA PHE A 43 6.84 17.61 11.43
C PHE A 43 7.02 17.32 9.93
N ALA A 44 7.97 18.00 9.27
CA ALA A 44 8.26 17.79 7.85
C ALA A 44 9.07 16.52 7.61
N VAL A 45 9.96 16.18 8.56
CA VAL A 45 10.67 14.90 8.59
C VAL A 45 9.69 13.75 8.77
N ASP A 46 8.67 13.91 9.61
CA ASP A 46 7.63 12.90 9.83
C ASP A 46 6.75 12.70 8.61
N ALA A 47 6.32 13.79 7.97
CA ALA A 47 5.61 13.70 6.69
C ALA A 47 6.46 13.00 5.61
N LYS A 48 7.76 13.30 5.54
CA LYS A 48 8.70 12.61 4.65
C LYS A 48 8.81 11.12 4.97
N HIS A 49 8.93 10.76 6.25
CA HIS A 49 9.03 9.36 6.66
C HIS A 49 7.75 8.58 6.35
N ILE A 50 6.57 9.17 6.59
CA ILE A 50 5.28 8.62 6.19
C ILE A 50 5.26 8.38 4.67
N PHE A 51 5.57 9.40 3.87
CA PHE A 51 5.58 9.29 2.41
C PHE A 51 6.50 8.17 1.91
N ILE A 52 7.75 8.13 2.40
CA ILE A 52 8.71 7.08 2.02
C ILE A 52 8.19 5.69 2.42
N TYR A 53 7.65 5.55 3.64
CA TYR A 53 7.16 4.27 4.12
C TYR A 53 5.97 3.75 3.31
N LEU A 54 5.04 4.63 2.92
CA LEU A 54 3.91 4.29 2.06
C LEU A 54 4.39 3.83 0.67
N LEU A 55 5.37 4.51 0.09
CA LEU A 55 5.96 4.10 -1.19
C LEU A 55 6.62 2.73 -1.11
N LEU A 56 7.29 2.41 0.00
CA LEU A 56 7.91 1.10 0.20
C LEU A 56 6.91 -0.05 0.31
N LYS A 57 5.62 0.22 0.57
CA LYS A 57 4.55 -0.79 0.51
C LYS A 57 4.08 -1.07 -0.93
N MET A 58 4.49 -0.25 -1.88
CA MET A 58 4.12 -0.36 -3.30
C MET A 58 5.27 -0.87 -4.15
N ILE A 59 6.43 -0.25 -3.98
CA ILE A 59 7.58 -0.42 -4.86
C ILE A 59 8.82 -0.74 -4.04
N ARG A 60 9.77 -1.45 -4.67
CA ARG A 60 11.04 -1.82 -4.03
C ARG A 60 11.84 -0.56 -3.67
N PRO A 61 12.69 -0.59 -2.63
CA PRO A 61 13.49 0.56 -2.20
C PRO A 61 14.30 1.24 -3.31
N ILE A 62 14.83 0.46 -4.25
CA ILE A 62 15.57 0.97 -5.42
C ILE A 62 14.66 1.87 -6.27
N ALA A 63 13.42 1.44 -6.54
CA ALA A 63 12.46 2.23 -7.29
C ALA A 63 12.06 3.50 -6.53
N VAL A 64 11.94 3.46 -5.19
CA VAL A 64 11.69 4.66 -4.38
C VAL A 64 12.80 5.70 -4.57
N HIS A 65 14.07 5.28 -4.55
CA HIS A 65 15.21 6.17 -4.80
C HIS A 65 15.10 6.84 -6.18
N HIS A 66 14.82 6.07 -7.23
CA HIS A 66 14.72 6.60 -8.58
C HIS A 66 13.54 7.58 -8.76
N VAL A 67 12.39 7.26 -8.17
CA VAL A 67 11.19 8.09 -8.29
C VAL A 67 11.29 9.38 -7.48
N THR A 68 11.79 9.30 -6.25
CA THR A 68 11.79 10.43 -5.31
C THR A 68 13.10 11.21 -5.27
N LYS A 69 14.18 10.64 -5.80
CA LYS A 69 15.57 11.15 -5.67
C LYS A 69 16.06 11.28 -4.22
N PHE A 70 15.36 10.69 -3.25
CA PHE A 70 15.85 10.65 -1.87
C PHE A 70 17.09 9.77 -1.77
N PRO A 71 18.16 10.18 -1.07
CA PRO A 71 19.32 9.32 -0.84
C PRO A 71 18.92 8.00 -0.19
N GLN A 72 19.53 6.88 -0.61
CA GLN A 72 19.24 5.56 -0.02
C GLN A 72 19.33 5.55 1.52
N PRO A 73 20.31 6.19 2.18
CA PRO A 73 20.35 6.25 3.64
C PRO A 73 19.07 6.87 4.25
N THR A 74 18.51 7.89 3.62
CA THR A 74 17.25 8.52 4.05
C THR A 74 16.09 7.53 3.99
N ILE A 75 16.04 6.68 2.96
CA ILE A 75 14.99 5.66 2.78
C ILE A 75 15.06 4.60 3.89
N PHE A 76 16.26 4.14 4.22
CA PHE A 76 16.48 3.19 5.33
C PHE A 76 16.14 3.80 6.69
N VAL A 77 16.60 5.03 6.96
CA VAL A 77 16.30 5.75 8.21
C VAL A 77 14.81 5.96 8.40
N ALA A 78 14.09 6.33 7.33
CA ALA A 78 12.64 6.50 7.38
C ALA A 78 11.93 5.21 7.84
N THR A 79 12.33 4.06 7.31
CA THR A 79 11.73 2.76 7.64
C THR A 79 11.88 2.42 9.13
N GLY A 80 13.08 2.59 9.69
CA GLY A 80 13.32 2.37 11.11
C GLY A 80 12.58 3.40 11.99
N SER A 81 12.57 4.66 11.57
CA SER A 81 11.92 5.76 12.30
C SER A 81 10.41 5.59 12.35
N VAL A 82 9.77 5.13 11.28
CA VAL A 82 8.32 4.89 11.24
C VAL A 82 7.91 3.81 12.22
N ALA A 83 8.64 2.70 12.31
CA ALA A 83 8.32 1.62 13.24
C ALA A 83 8.39 2.09 14.71
N ASP A 84 9.43 2.85 15.05
CA ASP A 84 9.59 3.40 16.39
C ASP A 84 8.50 4.44 16.72
N LYS A 85 8.32 5.42 15.83
CA LYS A 85 7.31 6.49 16.03
C LYS A 85 5.89 5.95 16.05
N TYR A 86 5.55 4.97 15.20
CA TYR A 86 4.22 4.38 15.24
C TYR A 86 3.90 3.71 16.59
N CYS A 87 4.91 3.15 17.26
CA CYS A 87 4.72 2.52 18.57
C CYS A 87 4.51 3.54 19.69
N TYR A 88 5.18 4.69 19.63
CA TYR A 88 5.32 5.58 20.79
C TYR A 88 4.76 6.99 20.62
N ASP A 89 4.53 7.44 19.39
CA ASP A 89 3.97 8.73 19.04
C ASP A 89 2.52 8.55 18.53
N ASP A 90 1.56 8.97 19.35
CA ASP A 90 0.12 8.87 19.05
C ASP A 90 -0.25 9.71 17.82
N VAL A 91 0.31 10.91 17.68
CA VAL A 91 0.01 11.82 16.56
C VAL A 91 0.57 11.28 15.26
N PHE A 92 1.79 10.76 15.29
CA PHE A 92 2.40 10.14 14.12
C PHE A 92 1.58 8.93 13.64
N ALA A 93 1.18 8.05 14.57
CA ALA A 93 0.41 6.87 14.24
C ALA A 93 -1.00 7.21 13.72
N GLU A 94 -1.65 8.21 14.30
CA GLU A 94 -2.94 8.72 13.82
C GLU A 94 -2.81 9.20 12.37
N LYS A 95 -1.81 10.04 12.06
CA LYS A 95 -1.57 10.53 10.70
C LYS A 95 -1.29 9.40 9.71
N LEU A 96 -0.46 8.43 10.10
CA LEU A 96 -0.18 7.27 9.24
C LEU A 96 -1.45 6.44 8.97
N ASN A 97 -2.27 6.20 10.00
CA ASN A 97 -3.52 5.46 9.86
C ASN A 97 -4.56 6.23 9.01
N GLN A 98 -4.62 7.56 9.13
CA GLN A 98 -5.47 8.39 8.28
C GLN A 98 -5.03 8.31 6.81
N CYS A 99 -3.73 8.42 6.52
CA CYS A 99 -3.22 8.19 5.17
C CYS A 99 -3.63 6.81 4.64
N TYR A 100 -3.51 5.76 5.46
CA TYR A 100 -3.92 4.41 5.06
C TYR A 100 -5.40 4.29 4.73
N SER A 101 -6.27 4.85 5.55
CA SER A 101 -7.71 4.81 5.32
C SER A 101 -8.06 5.43 3.97
N ILE A 102 -7.51 6.62 3.67
CA ILE A 102 -7.77 7.34 2.43
C ILE A 102 -7.22 6.58 1.22
N LEU A 103 -5.99 6.05 1.31
CA LEU A 103 -5.37 5.33 0.21
C LEU A 103 -6.10 4.02 -0.11
N LYS A 104 -6.57 3.30 0.91
CA LYS A 104 -7.35 2.07 0.72
C LYS A 104 -8.70 2.32 0.06
N GLU A 105 -9.36 3.41 0.43
CA GLU A 105 -10.60 3.86 -0.21
C GLU A 105 -10.34 4.18 -1.69
N LYS A 106 -9.32 4.99 -2.00
CA LYS A 106 -8.92 5.30 -3.38
C LYS A 106 -8.59 4.06 -4.21
N GLU A 107 -7.86 3.10 -3.65
CA GLU A 107 -7.55 1.86 -4.37
C GLU A 107 -8.82 1.04 -4.65
N THR A 108 -9.76 1.00 -3.71
CA THR A 108 -11.04 0.32 -3.88
C THR A 108 -11.89 0.99 -4.97
N GLU A 109 -11.90 2.32 -5.01
CA GLU A 109 -12.57 3.09 -6.05
C GLU A 109 -11.94 2.85 -7.43
N LEU A 110 -10.61 2.87 -7.52
CA LEU A 110 -9.88 2.65 -8.77
C LEU A 110 -10.15 1.24 -9.31
N ILE A 111 -10.08 0.22 -8.46
CA ILE A 111 -10.43 -1.17 -8.83
C ILE A 111 -11.87 -1.23 -9.30
N SER A 112 -12.81 -0.63 -8.57
CA SER A 112 -14.23 -0.62 -8.94
C SER A 112 -14.47 0.07 -10.29
N LYS A 113 -13.72 1.15 -10.59
CA LYS A 113 -13.76 1.85 -11.86
C LYS A 113 -13.19 0.97 -12.99
N MET A 114 -12.04 0.33 -12.79
CA MET A 114 -11.46 -0.60 -13.76
C MET A 114 -12.42 -1.74 -14.09
N PHE A 115 -13.14 -2.28 -13.09
CA PHE A 115 -14.18 -3.28 -13.33
C PHE A 115 -15.36 -2.77 -14.15
N ARG A 116 -15.80 -1.51 -13.93
CA ARG A 116 -16.92 -0.91 -14.68
C ARG A 116 -16.53 -0.50 -16.11
N GLU A 117 -15.29 -0.09 -16.31
CA GLU A 117 -14.76 0.35 -17.61
C GLU A 117 -14.31 -0.82 -18.50
N SER A 118 -14.03 -1.98 -17.88
CA SER A 118 -13.95 -3.25 -18.60
C SER A 118 -15.32 -3.59 -19.19
N LYS A 119 -15.54 -3.18 -20.44
CA LYS A 119 -16.73 -3.52 -21.25
C LYS A 119 -16.76 -4.99 -21.69
N THR A 120 -16.37 -5.93 -20.84
CA THR A 120 -16.63 -7.36 -21.03
C THR A 120 -17.08 -8.03 -19.73
N PHE A 121 -18.30 -7.68 -19.30
CA PHE A 121 -19.10 -8.58 -18.45
C PHE A 121 -19.27 -9.98 -19.09
N GLY A 122 -19.11 -10.08 -20.42
CA GLY A 122 -19.08 -11.33 -21.18
C GLY A 122 -17.85 -12.21 -20.93
N ASP A 123 -16.69 -11.65 -20.56
CA ASP A 123 -15.48 -12.45 -20.30
C ASP A 123 -15.52 -13.07 -18.90
N LEU A 124 -16.12 -12.39 -17.92
CA LEU A 124 -16.34 -12.92 -16.57
C LEU A 124 -17.34 -14.09 -16.57
N GLN A 125 -18.45 -14.00 -17.32
CA GLN A 125 -19.34 -15.14 -17.49
C GLN A 125 -18.66 -16.29 -18.26
N THR A 126 -17.76 -16.02 -19.20
CA THR A 126 -17.01 -17.08 -19.90
C THR A 126 -16.00 -17.78 -18.99
N ILE A 127 -15.41 -17.05 -18.02
CA ILE A 127 -14.50 -17.62 -17.01
C ILE A 127 -15.27 -18.39 -15.92
N ILE A 128 -16.49 -17.97 -15.58
CA ILE A 128 -17.33 -18.59 -14.52
C ILE A 128 -18.24 -19.70 -15.06
N ALA A 129 -18.63 -19.67 -16.35
CA ALA A 129 -19.50 -20.65 -17.00
C ALA A 129 -19.05 -22.13 -16.95
N PRO A 130 -17.74 -22.48 -16.85
CA PRO A 130 -17.37 -23.89 -16.69
C PRO A 130 -17.72 -24.43 -15.29
N TYR A 131 -17.95 -23.57 -14.30
CA TYR A 131 -18.15 -23.96 -12.89
C TYR A 131 -19.62 -23.97 -12.47
N THR A 132 -20.52 -23.42 -13.28
CA THR A 132 -21.96 -23.43 -13.01
C THR A 132 -22.65 -24.77 -13.32
N ASN A 133 -21.94 -25.71 -13.95
CA ASN A 133 -22.39 -27.09 -14.22
C ASN A 133 -21.51 -28.15 -13.52
N CYS A 134 -20.93 -27.83 -12.36
CA CYS A 134 -20.14 -28.77 -11.57
C CYS A 134 -20.95 -29.85 -10.83
N GLU A 135 -22.27 -29.94 -11.02
CA GLU A 135 -23.08 -31.02 -10.42
C GLU A 135 -22.93 -32.37 -11.16
N ASN A 136 -22.30 -32.41 -12.34
CA ASN A 136 -22.17 -33.64 -13.15
C ASN A 136 -20.78 -33.91 -13.75
N LEU A 137 -19.71 -33.33 -13.20
CA LEU A 137 -18.36 -33.77 -13.58
C LEU A 137 -18.06 -35.11 -12.88
N PRO A 138 -17.93 -36.25 -13.60
CA PRO A 138 -17.45 -37.47 -12.99
C PRO A 138 -16.02 -37.21 -12.51
N LEU A 139 -15.83 -37.20 -11.19
CA LEU A 139 -14.50 -37.17 -10.59
C LEU A 139 -13.69 -38.33 -11.18
N PRO A 140 -12.57 -38.08 -11.90
CA PRO A 140 -11.67 -39.16 -12.24
C PRO A 140 -11.10 -39.70 -10.94
N VAL A 141 -11.45 -40.95 -10.64
CA VAL A 141 -10.78 -41.75 -9.61
C VAL A 141 -9.33 -41.88 -10.03
N ILE A 142 -8.46 -41.00 -9.54
CA ILE A 142 -7.01 -41.20 -9.63
C ILE A 142 -6.63 -42.05 -8.43
N ASN A 143 -6.52 -43.35 -8.68
CA ASN A 143 -5.86 -44.28 -7.79
C ASN A 143 -4.40 -43.85 -7.56
N SER A 144 -4.00 -43.83 -6.28
CA SER A 144 -2.64 -44.04 -5.76
C SER A 144 -1.47 -43.48 -6.58
N ILE A 145 -0.86 -42.41 -6.08
CA ILE A 145 0.57 -42.15 -6.34
C ILE A 145 1.28 -42.28 -4.99
N GLU A 146 2.05 -43.37 -4.85
CA GLU A 146 3.05 -43.52 -3.80
C GLU A 146 4.07 -42.38 -3.90
N LEU A 147 4.31 -41.71 -2.77
CA LEU A 147 5.37 -40.71 -2.62
C LEU A 147 6.73 -41.40 -2.56
N ILE A 148 7.60 -41.11 -3.52
CA ILE A 148 9.06 -41.34 -3.43
C ILE A 148 9.70 -40.11 -2.79
#